data_AF-A0A962MLB0-F1
#
_entry.id   AF-A0A962MLB0-F1
#
_cell.length_a   1.000
_cell.length_b   1.000
_cell.length_c   1.000
_cell.angle_alpha   90.00
_cell.angle_beta   90.00
_cell.angle_gamma   90.00
#
_symmetry.space_group_name_H-M   'P 1'
#
loop_
_entity.id
_entity.type
_entity.pdbx_description
1 polymer ?
#
loop_
_entity_poly.entity_id
_entity_poly.type
_entity_poly.pdbx_seq_one_letter_code
_entity_poly.pdbx_strand_id
1 'polypeptide(L)'
;MITPDLIEQAAKRIQAVVRQTPIITLESGAFGAPGQLTLKLELLQHTGSFKARGAFNRLLSADVPAAGVVAASGGNHGAAVAYAAQQLGYPAAIFVPQITPMVKVQRLRD
;
A
#
# COMPACT_ATOMS: atom_id res chain seq x y z
N MET A 1 0.57 -16.90 13.76
CA MET A 1 -0.26 -17.38 12.62
C MET A 1 -1.23 -16.27 12.25
N ILE A 2 -1.49 -16.02 10.97
CA ILE A 2 -2.49 -15.01 10.53
C ILE A 2 -3.87 -15.67 10.52
N THR A 3 -4.89 -15.03 11.11
CA THR A 3 -6.27 -15.53 11.21
C THR A 3 -7.24 -14.56 10.52
N PRO A 4 -8.46 -15.00 10.15
CA PRO A 4 -9.50 -14.11 9.63
C PRO A 4 -9.78 -12.90 10.54
N ASP A 5 -9.83 -13.12 11.86
CA ASP A 5 -10.04 -12.03 12.83
C ASP A 5 -8.96 -10.94 12.73
N LEU A 6 -7.70 -11.32 12.50
CA LEU A 6 -6.62 -10.34 12.32
C LEU A 6 -6.81 -9.51 11.03
N ILE A 7 -7.42 -10.08 9.99
CA ILE A 7 -7.75 -9.37 8.76
C ILE A 7 -8.92 -8.40 8.99
N GLU A 8 -9.95 -8.80 9.75
CA GLU A 8 -11.06 -7.90 10.11
C GLU A 8 -10.58 -6.72 10.97
N GLN A 9 -9.71 -7.00 11.94
CA GLN A 9 -9.09 -5.95 12.75
C GLN A 9 -8.25 -5.00 11.88
N ALA A 10 -7.49 -5.53 10.93
CA ALA A 10 -6.73 -4.71 9.98
C ALA A 10 -7.67 -3.85 9.12
N ALA A 11 -8.77 -4.41 8.63
CA ALA A 11 -9.75 -3.67 7.82
C ALA A 11 -10.36 -2.50 8.60
N LYS A 12 -10.79 -2.72 9.84
CA LYS A 12 -11.30 -1.67 10.74
C LYS A 12 -10.25 -0.59 11.00
N ARG A 13 -9.00 -0.99 11.28
CA ARG A 13 -7.89 -0.06 11.59
C ARG A 13 -7.58 0.89 10.44
N ILE A 14 -7.57 0.41 9.20
CA ILE A 14 -7.12 1.19 8.05
C ILE A 14 -8.24 1.91 7.32
N GLN A 15 -9.51 1.65 7.64
CA GLN A 15 -10.67 2.11 6.85
C GLN A 15 -10.68 3.63 6.61
N ALA A 16 -10.25 4.42 7.59
CA ALA A 16 -10.23 5.89 7.50
C ALA A 16 -9.06 6.46 6.67
N VAL A 17 -8.04 5.66 6.37
CA VAL A 17 -6.78 6.11 5.76
C VAL A 17 -6.46 5.44 4.43
N VAL A 18 -7.33 4.54 3.96
CA VAL A 18 -7.19 3.88 2.64
C VAL A 18 -8.43 4.09 1.80
N ARG A 19 -8.26 4.04 0.47
CA ARG A 19 -9.39 4.09 -0.46
C ARG A 19 -10.12 2.75 -0.48
N GLN A 20 -11.46 2.82 -0.50
CA GLN A 20 -12.27 1.74 -1.04
C GLN A 20 -12.16 1.80 -2.57
N THR A 21 -11.26 0.98 -3.12
CA THR A 21 -10.97 0.99 -4.56
C THR A 21 -12.14 0.42 -5.36
N PRO A 22 -12.38 0.92 -6.59
CA PRO A 22 -13.44 0.41 -7.44
C PRO A 22 -13.31 -1.08 -7.74
N ILE A 23 -14.47 -1.70 -7.97
CA ILE A 23 -14.60 -3.05 -8.50
C ILE A 23 -15.29 -2.89 -9.85
N ILE A 24 -14.69 -3.44 -10.91
CA ILE A 24 -15.29 -3.45 -12.25
C ILE A 24 -15.49 -4.89 -12.67
N THR A 25 -16.73 -5.25 -12.93
CA THR A 25 -17.06 -6.53 -13.57
C THR A 25 -17.12 -6.31 -15.08
N LEU A 26 -16.35 -7.11 -15.81
CA LEU A 26 -16.25 -7.05 -17.26
C LEU A 26 -17.36 -7.88 -17.91
N GLU A 27 -17.56 -7.64 -19.20
CA GLU A 27 -18.40 -8.46 -20.06
C GLU A 27 -17.92 -9.93 -20.10
N SER A 28 -18.88 -10.84 -20.35
CA SER A 28 -18.56 -12.27 -20.47
C SER A 28 -17.62 -12.52 -21.66
N GLY A 29 -16.57 -13.30 -21.45
CA GLY A 29 -15.57 -13.59 -22.48
C GLY A 29 -14.53 -12.49 -22.68
N ALA A 30 -14.50 -11.44 -21.83
CA ALA A 30 -13.45 -10.44 -21.86
C ALA A 30 -12.06 -11.09 -21.82
N PHE A 31 -11.16 -10.60 -22.69
CA PHE A 31 -9.82 -11.16 -22.91
C PHE A 31 -9.78 -12.66 -23.30
N GLY A 32 -10.90 -13.22 -23.76
CA GLY A 32 -11.01 -14.65 -24.07
C GLY A 32 -11.12 -15.55 -22.84
N ALA A 33 -11.39 -14.99 -21.65
CA ALA A 33 -11.50 -15.78 -20.44
C ALA A 33 -12.80 -16.61 -20.39
N PRO A 34 -12.74 -17.89 -19.95
CA PRO A 34 -13.91 -18.73 -19.77
C PRO A 34 -14.62 -18.37 -18.46
N GLY A 35 -15.28 -17.21 -18.40
CA GLY A 35 -16.05 -16.79 -17.24
C GLY A 35 -16.17 -15.28 -17.08
N GLN A 36 -16.92 -14.86 -16.06
CA GLN A 36 -17.07 -13.46 -15.71
C GLN A 36 -15.83 -12.98 -14.95
N LEU A 37 -15.12 -11.99 -15.50
CA LEU A 37 -13.97 -11.38 -14.84
C LEU A 37 -14.41 -10.18 -14.01
N THR A 38 -13.90 -10.11 -12.78
CA THR A 38 -14.07 -8.95 -11.90
C THR A 38 -12.71 -8.42 -11.47
N LEU A 39 -12.47 -7.13 -11.69
CA LEU A 39 -11.22 -6.45 -11.41
C LEU A 39 -11.34 -5.63 -10.13
N LYS A 40 -10.47 -5.90 -9.17
CA LYS A 40 -10.26 -5.03 -7.99
C LYS A 40 -9.12 -4.06 -8.27
N LEU A 41 -9.45 -2.78 -8.48
CA LEU A 41 -8.49 -1.80 -9.02
C LEU A 41 -7.57 -1.19 -7.95
N GLU A 42 -6.71 -2.01 -7.35
CA GLU A 42 -5.72 -1.55 -6.35
C GLU A 42 -4.64 -0.62 -6.93
N LEU A 43 -4.53 -0.52 -8.25
CA LEU A 43 -3.72 0.52 -8.91
C LEU A 43 -4.21 1.94 -8.60
N LEU A 44 -5.49 2.09 -8.18
CA LEU A 44 -6.08 3.37 -7.78
C LEU A 44 -5.97 3.65 -6.27
N GLN A 45 -5.37 2.74 -5.51
CA GLN A 45 -5.05 2.99 -4.10
C GLN A 45 -3.98 4.08 -3.99
N HIS A 46 -3.83 4.68 -2.81
CA HIS A 46 -2.68 5.53 -2.50
C HIS A 46 -1.38 4.85 -2.94
N THR A 47 -0.46 5.64 -3.51
CA THR A 47 0.84 5.16 -4.04
C THR A 47 0.76 4.20 -5.23
N GLY A 48 -0.43 3.99 -5.80
CA GLY A 48 -0.62 3.23 -7.03
C GLY A 48 -0.60 1.70 -6.85
N SER A 49 -0.74 1.20 -5.62
CA SER A 49 -0.80 -0.24 -5.34
C SER A 49 -1.48 -0.55 -4.01
N PHE A 50 -1.79 -1.82 -3.78
CA PHE A 50 -2.38 -2.30 -2.53
C PHE A 50 -1.50 -2.11 -1.28
N LYS A 51 -0.20 -1.81 -1.44
CA LYS A 51 0.77 -1.83 -0.33
C LYS A 51 0.50 -0.75 0.73
N ALA A 52 -0.23 0.32 0.40
CA ALA A 52 -0.67 1.30 1.39
C ALA A 52 -1.46 0.65 2.53
N ARG A 53 -2.27 -0.39 2.25
CA ARG A 53 -3.05 -1.11 3.26
C ARG A 53 -2.18 -1.70 4.35
N GLY A 54 -1.13 -2.45 3.96
CA GLY A 54 -0.21 -3.06 4.90
C GLY A 54 0.65 -2.04 5.64
N ALA A 55 1.08 -0.98 4.96
CA ALA A 55 1.86 0.10 5.57
C ALA A 55 1.07 0.80 6.67
N PHE A 56 -0.15 1.28 6.37
CA PHE A 56 -1.03 1.87 7.39
C PHE A 56 -1.36 0.89 8.50
N ASN A 57 -1.70 -0.36 8.17
CA ASN A 57 -2.03 -1.35 9.19
C ASN A 57 -0.87 -1.53 10.18
N ARG A 58 0.36 -1.61 9.69
CA ARG A 58 1.54 -1.78 10.53
C ARG A 58 1.82 -0.55 11.38
N LEU A 59 1.80 0.64 10.80
CA LEU A 59 2.13 1.88 11.51
C LEU A 59 1.05 2.27 12.53
N LEU A 60 -0.21 1.93 12.29
CA LEU A 60 -1.31 2.16 13.23
C LEU A 60 -1.42 1.10 14.33
N SER A 61 -0.79 -0.07 14.16
CA SER A 61 -0.84 -1.16 15.15
C SER A 61 0.46 -1.35 15.91
N ALA A 62 1.51 -0.64 15.54
CA ALA A 62 2.83 -0.74 16.16
C ALA A 62 3.04 0.44 17.11
N ASP A 63 3.82 0.20 18.16
CA ASP A 63 4.44 1.28 18.91
C ASP A 63 5.66 1.77 18.11
N VAL A 64 5.50 2.89 17.39
CA VAL A 64 6.55 3.45 16.52
C VAL A 64 7.43 4.36 17.37
N PRO A 65 8.73 4.07 17.53
CA PRO A 65 9.61 4.88 18.35
C PRO A 65 9.83 6.26 17.73
N ALA A 66 10.34 7.21 18.51
CA ALA A 66 10.67 8.57 18.03
C ALA A 66 11.64 8.58 16.82
N ALA A 67 12.46 7.53 16.67
CA ALA A 67 13.33 7.35 15.50
C ALA A 67 12.56 7.09 14.19
N GLY A 68 11.26 6.77 14.26
CA GLY A 68 10.41 6.54 13.12
C GLY A 68 10.55 5.14 12.51
N VAL A 69 10.42 5.06 11.18
CA VAL A 69 10.38 3.79 10.44
C VAL A 69 11.46 3.73 9.36
N VAL A 70 11.91 2.51 9.07
CA VAL A 70 12.83 2.22 7.97
C VAL A 70 12.25 1.16 7.04
N ALA A 71 12.44 1.34 5.73
CA ALA A 71 12.13 0.31 4.74
C ALA A 71 13.18 0.29 3.63
N ALA A 72 13.45 -0.87 3.07
CA ALA A 72 14.35 -1.04 1.93
C ALA A 72 13.54 -1.44 0.68
N SER A 73 13.16 -0.46 -0.14
CA SER A 73 12.44 -0.69 -1.39
C SER A 73 12.39 0.57 -2.26
N GLY A 74 12.92 0.50 -3.49
CA GLY A 74 12.75 1.55 -4.51
C GLY A 74 11.45 1.47 -5.31
N GLY A 75 10.43 0.76 -4.80
CA GLY A 75 9.18 0.51 -5.52
C GLY A 75 7.95 0.72 -4.64
N ASN A 76 6.87 0.01 -4.96
CA ASN A 76 5.56 0.17 -4.31
C ASN A 76 5.59 0.10 -2.77
N HIS A 77 6.48 -0.69 -2.18
CA HIS A 77 6.54 -0.79 -0.72
C HIS A 77 7.16 0.44 -0.08
N GLY A 78 8.28 0.93 -0.64
CA GLY A 78 8.90 2.15 -0.17
C GLY A 78 7.95 3.32 -0.27
N ALA A 79 7.23 3.44 -1.38
CA ALA A 79 6.23 4.50 -1.57
C ALA A 79 5.10 4.39 -0.55
N ALA A 80 4.57 3.19 -0.33
CA ALA A 80 3.52 2.96 0.66
C ALA A 80 3.96 3.30 2.10
N VAL A 81 5.19 2.93 2.49
CA VAL A 81 5.73 3.23 3.83
C VAL A 81 5.99 4.72 3.98
N ALA A 82 6.63 5.36 2.99
CA ALA A 82 6.87 6.81 2.98
C ALA A 82 5.55 7.58 3.12
N TYR A 83 4.56 7.23 2.30
CA TYR A 83 3.24 7.85 2.33
C TYR A 83 2.54 7.65 3.67
N ALA A 84 2.47 6.42 4.18
CA ALA A 84 1.80 6.16 5.46
C ALA A 84 2.49 6.86 6.64
N ALA A 85 3.82 6.90 6.65
CA ALA A 85 4.58 7.61 7.68
C ALA A 85 4.34 9.12 7.63
N GLN A 86 4.36 9.72 6.42
CA GLN A 86 4.06 11.14 6.22
C GLN A 86 2.65 11.49 6.71
N GLN A 87 1.63 10.70 6.36
CA GLN A 87 0.24 10.93 6.78
C GLN A 87 0.04 10.80 8.31
N LEU A 88 0.86 9.98 8.97
CA LEU A 88 0.78 9.75 10.43
C LEU A 88 1.80 10.58 11.23
N GLY A 89 2.61 11.41 10.58
CA GLY A 89 3.60 12.27 11.24
C GLY A 89 4.86 11.55 11.73
N TYR A 90 5.20 10.38 11.20
CA TYR A 90 6.40 9.64 11.58
C TYR A 90 7.60 9.96 10.65
N PRO A 91 8.83 10.09 11.20
CA PRO A 91 10.04 10.07 10.39
C PRO A 91 10.15 8.76 9.59
N ALA A 92 10.60 8.84 8.34
CA ALA A 92 10.78 7.67 7.48
C ALA A 92 12.09 7.71 6.71
N ALA A 93 12.84 6.60 6.76
CA ALA A 93 14.03 6.38 5.93
C ALA A 93 13.76 5.26 4.92
N ILE A 94 13.71 5.60 3.64
CA ILE A 94 13.52 4.63 2.55
C ILE A 94 14.84 4.39 1.82
N PHE A 95 15.40 3.20 2.01
CA PHE A 95 16.61 2.76 1.34
C PHE A 95 16.26 2.19 -0.04
N VAL A 96 16.95 2.67 -1.07
CA VAL A 96 16.74 2.24 -2.45
C VAL A 96 18.08 1.80 -3.06
N PRO A 97 18.09 0.81 -3.98
CA PRO A 97 19.29 0.47 -4.73
C PRO A 97 19.86 1.69 -5.48
N GLN A 98 21.19 1.82 -5.55
CA GLN A 98 21.84 2.93 -6.27
C GLN A 98 21.42 3.01 -7.74
N ILE A 99 21.10 1.88 -8.37
CA ILE A 99 20.64 1.79 -9.76
C ILE A 99 19.15 2.17 -9.95
N THR A 100 18.47 2.63 -8.91
CA THR A 100 17.04 2.95 -8.99
C THR A 100 16.81 4.19 -9.87
N PRO A 101 15.96 4.11 -10.91
CA PRO A 101 15.66 5.26 -11.75
C PRO A 101 15.14 6.46 -10.94
N MET A 102 15.61 7.66 -11.27
CA MET A 102 15.27 8.89 -10.52
C MET A 102 13.77 9.14 -10.40
N VAL A 103 12.98 8.76 -11.40
CA VAL A 103 11.50 8.85 -11.35
C VAL A 103 10.89 8.06 -10.19
N LYS A 104 11.49 6.93 -9.82
CA LYS A 104 11.05 6.12 -8.67
C LYS A 104 11.50 6.74 -7.36
N VAL A 105 12.69 7.36 -7.32
CA VAL A 105 13.20 8.06 -6.14
C VAL A 105 12.35 9.29 -5.83
N GLN A 106 11.96 10.06 -6.85
CA GLN A 106 11.15 11.27 -6.65
C GLN A 106 9.79 10.95 -6.05
N ARG A 107 9.15 9.86 -6.53
CA ARG A 107 7.91 9.32 -5.95
C ARG A 107 7.97 8.94 -4.46
N LEU A 108 9.16 8.81 -3.88
CA LEU A 108 9.34 8.53 -2.45
C LEU A 108 9.52 9.79 -1.61
N ARG A 109 9.81 10.93 -2.25
CA ARG A 109 10.09 12.22 -1.59
C ARG A 109 8.88 13.14 -1.56
N ASP A 110 8.02 13.05 -2.57
CA ASP A 110 6.77 13.82 -2.69
C ASP A 110 5.63 13.16 -1.88
#